data_AF-A0A3N4JNS6-F1
#
_entry.id   AF-A0A3N4JNS6-F1
#
_cell.length_a   1.000
_cell.length_b   1.000
_cell.length_c   1.000
_cell.angle_alpha   90.00
_cell.angle_beta   90.00
_cell.angle_gamma   90.00
#
_symmetry.space_group_name_H-M   'P 1'
#
loop_
_entity.id
_entity.type
_entity.pdbx_description
1 polymer ?
#
loop_
_entity_poly.entity_id
_entity_poly.type
_entity_poly.pdbx_seq_one_letter_code
_entity_poly.pdbx_strand_id
1 'polypeptide(L)'
;MERIVTLDKAINAIKTAAEEIPPDDFISYSTILDVHLSYARDVFSSDEQLKLLEAWGEMLKTHEDLAREISWDLISVLLPYFESSSPATIQLTESHIAFAATKGNPREVFIKIVESLSAINWTPPLTEGEDEYEDDDDDEGEDEEGREARDKSRKETTGNALRKFHALLSALSIVHPIIFIKFPSTFLSTQLTTLLGVFTKAVWWLDRQDVDAVLRGLLEFVELVKPTSVVSRGRGIVRDISRNFLVNDSGQHQPAVVDAVLFLGALALHQGGGLGSAPELDDFLLYLQTFAAISATSSSPQARFLAHYHVSTCISKHPDEASKLIFASPLCLEELFDVLFPEVEISDVDDFKNYYPTLVARANLYYFLVLSSVCREKLGTGEKDLAERIEGKFLTPVAKALEGITSEDGGMEADILKDVIERIREKVKECSVLCTVFKVKFSELWSRSSLLVPCPLIGHLDLGQSTTAVRYCAVQSGLA
;
A
#
# COMPACT_ATOMS: atom_id res chain seq x y z
N MET A 1 -5.70 -56.54 -9.35
CA MET A 1 -6.64 -56.00 -8.35
C MET A 1 -8.02 -56.11 -8.94
N GLU A 2 -8.94 -56.89 -8.35
CA GLU A 2 -10.32 -56.97 -8.86
C GLU A 2 -10.99 -55.59 -8.74
N ARG A 3 -11.62 -55.14 -9.83
CA ARG A 3 -12.40 -53.89 -9.84
C ARG A 3 -13.62 -54.05 -8.93
N ILE A 4 -13.57 -53.40 -7.77
CA ILE A 4 -14.64 -53.45 -6.76
C ILE A 4 -15.89 -52.70 -7.27
N VAL A 5 -15.71 -51.62 -8.04
CA VAL A 5 -16.79 -50.81 -8.61
C VAL A 5 -16.62 -50.68 -10.13
N THR A 6 -17.68 -50.97 -10.89
CA THR A 6 -17.70 -50.77 -12.35
C THR A 6 -18.23 -49.38 -12.68
N LEU A 7 -17.92 -48.85 -13.87
CA LEU A 7 -18.41 -47.55 -14.33
C LEU A 7 -19.94 -47.43 -14.22
N ASP A 8 -20.68 -48.44 -14.69
CA ASP A 8 -22.14 -48.45 -14.63
C ASP A 8 -22.67 -48.41 -13.20
N LYS A 9 -21.98 -49.10 -12.27
CA LYS A 9 -22.34 -49.07 -10.84
C LYS A 9 -22.10 -47.69 -10.25
N ALA A 10 -20.99 -47.04 -10.59
CA ALA A 10 -20.70 -45.68 -10.13
C ALA A 10 -21.73 -44.67 -10.66
N ILE A 11 -22.03 -44.71 -11.97
CA ILE A 11 -23.03 -43.83 -12.59
C ILE A 11 -24.41 -44.07 -11.96
N ASN A 12 -24.82 -45.32 -11.79
CA ASN A 12 -26.11 -45.63 -11.18
C ASN A 12 -26.18 -45.19 -9.72
N ALA A 13 -25.11 -45.33 -8.95
CA ALA A 13 -25.05 -44.86 -7.56
C ALA A 13 -25.24 -43.34 -7.49
N ILE A 14 -24.54 -42.58 -8.34
CA ILE A 14 -24.64 -41.12 -8.40
C ILE A 14 -26.06 -40.66 -8.80
N LYS A 15 -26.66 -41.33 -9.80
CA LYS A 15 -28.02 -41.02 -10.25
C LYS A 15 -29.08 -41.36 -9.19
N THR A 16 -28.99 -42.56 -8.61
CA THR A 16 -29.92 -43.01 -7.57
C THR A 16 -29.82 -42.08 -6.35
N ALA A 17 -28.62 -41.69 -5.95
CA ALA A 17 -28.42 -40.74 -4.86
C ALA A 17 -29.04 -39.37 -5.17
N ALA A 18 -28.99 -38.89 -6.42
CA ALA A 18 -29.60 -37.61 -6.79
C ALA A 18 -31.14 -37.65 -6.80
N GLU A 19 -31.73 -38.82 -7.01
CA GLU A 19 -33.19 -39.03 -7.01
C GLU A 19 -33.74 -39.33 -5.61
N GLU A 20 -33.01 -40.09 -4.79
CA GLU A 20 -33.49 -40.59 -3.50
C GLU A 20 -33.10 -39.69 -2.32
N ILE A 21 -31.98 -38.96 -2.41
CA ILE A 21 -31.52 -38.09 -1.31
C ILE A 21 -32.25 -36.74 -1.42
N PRO A 22 -32.95 -36.31 -0.36
CA PRO A 22 -33.57 -34.99 -0.32
C PRO A 22 -32.53 -33.87 -0.54
N PRO A 23 -32.86 -32.79 -1.26
CA PRO A 23 -31.90 -31.70 -1.54
C PRO A 23 -31.32 -31.02 -0.30
N ASP A 24 -32.02 -31.09 0.83
CA ASP A 24 -31.60 -30.59 2.14
C ASP A 24 -30.54 -31.47 2.82
N ASP A 25 -30.40 -32.74 2.41
CA ASP A 25 -29.31 -33.63 2.82
C ASP A 25 -28.19 -33.71 1.75
N PHE A 26 -27.80 -32.55 1.26
CA PHE A 26 -26.77 -32.41 0.23
C PHE A 26 -25.38 -32.90 0.69
N ILE A 27 -25.14 -33.03 2.00
CA ILE A 27 -23.87 -33.52 2.57
C ILE A 27 -23.68 -35.01 2.26
N SER A 28 -24.74 -35.81 2.47
CA SER A 28 -24.74 -37.24 2.12
C SER A 28 -24.46 -37.43 0.64
N TYR A 29 -25.07 -36.60 -0.21
CA TYR A 29 -24.84 -36.61 -1.64
C TYR A 29 -23.38 -36.22 -2.00
N SER A 30 -22.84 -35.15 -1.42
CA SER A 30 -21.45 -34.72 -1.67
C SER A 30 -20.44 -35.81 -1.30
N THR A 31 -20.69 -36.52 -0.18
CA THR A 31 -19.84 -37.63 0.26
C THR A 31 -19.83 -38.78 -0.74
N ILE A 32 -20.99 -39.15 -1.29
CA ILE A 32 -21.11 -40.20 -2.32
C ILE A 32 -20.35 -39.78 -3.58
N LEU A 33 -20.48 -38.52 -3.99
CA LEU A 33 -19.75 -37.98 -5.12
C LEU A 33 -18.24 -38.04 -4.92
N ASP A 34 -17.74 -37.58 -3.77
CA ASP A 34 -16.32 -37.58 -3.47
C ASP A 34 -15.73 -38.99 -3.53
N VAL A 35 -16.40 -39.97 -2.92
CA VAL A 35 -15.97 -41.38 -2.95
C VAL A 35 -15.89 -41.91 -4.38
N HIS A 36 -16.91 -41.67 -5.20
CA HIS A 36 -16.94 -42.21 -6.56
C HIS A 36 -16.00 -41.48 -7.53
N LEU A 37 -15.87 -40.16 -7.42
CA LEU A 37 -14.98 -39.37 -8.26
C LEU A 37 -13.51 -39.62 -7.89
N SER A 38 -13.18 -39.62 -6.60
CA SER A 38 -11.83 -39.97 -6.12
C SER A 38 -11.43 -41.39 -6.54
N TYR A 39 -12.34 -42.37 -6.42
CA TYR A 39 -12.10 -43.73 -6.92
C TYR A 39 -11.91 -43.78 -8.44
N ALA A 40 -12.74 -43.05 -9.19
CA ALA A 40 -12.68 -43.04 -10.65
C ALA A 40 -11.36 -42.47 -11.17
N ARG A 41 -10.81 -41.45 -10.52
CA ARG A 41 -9.50 -40.90 -10.87
C ARG A 41 -8.41 -41.98 -10.85
N ASP A 42 -8.39 -42.80 -9.80
CA ASP A 42 -7.30 -43.75 -9.56
C ASP A 42 -7.46 -45.08 -10.34
N VAL A 43 -8.71 -45.45 -10.69
CA VAL A 43 -9.01 -46.81 -11.17
C VAL A 43 -9.61 -46.84 -12.59
N PHE A 44 -10.27 -45.76 -13.03
CA PHE A 44 -10.92 -45.74 -14.34
C PHE A 44 -9.98 -45.24 -15.42
N SER A 45 -10.15 -45.76 -16.65
CA SER A 45 -9.43 -45.25 -17.80
C SER A 45 -9.90 -43.84 -18.15
N SER A 46 -9.12 -43.08 -18.93
CA SER A 46 -9.50 -41.72 -19.32
C SER A 46 -10.87 -41.65 -20.01
N ASP A 47 -11.23 -42.66 -20.82
CA ASP A 47 -12.54 -42.74 -21.48
C ASP A 47 -13.69 -43.01 -20.50
N GLU A 48 -13.44 -43.81 -19.46
CA GLU A 48 -14.41 -44.09 -18.42
C GLU A 48 -14.59 -42.90 -17.47
N GLN A 49 -13.50 -42.20 -17.14
CA GLN A 49 -13.55 -40.93 -16.41
C GLN A 49 -14.38 -39.90 -17.17
N LEU A 50 -14.18 -39.77 -18.49
CA LEU A 50 -14.97 -38.88 -19.33
C LEU A 50 -16.47 -39.20 -19.25
N LYS A 51 -16.85 -40.47 -19.45
CA LYS A 51 -18.25 -40.90 -19.38
C LYS A 51 -18.89 -40.65 -18.01
N LEU A 52 -18.12 -40.82 -16.93
CA LEU A 52 -18.59 -40.52 -15.58
C LEU A 52 -18.86 -39.03 -15.40
N LEU A 53 -17.92 -38.18 -15.84
CA LEU A 53 -18.07 -36.72 -15.78
C LEU A 53 -19.22 -36.21 -16.67
N GLU A 54 -19.46 -36.83 -17.83
CA GLU A 54 -20.61 -36.52 -18.69
C GLU A 54 -21.93 -36.84 -17.98
N ALA A 55 -22.06 -38.06 -17.44
CA ALA A 55 -23.25 -38.50 -16.71
C ALA A 55 -23.53 -37.62 -15.49
N TRP A 56 -22.49 -37.21 -14.79
CA TRP A 56 -22.57 -36.31 -13.65
C TRP A 56 -22.99 -34.90 -14.06
N GLY A 57 -22.42 -34.35 -15.13
CA GLY A 57 -22.80 -33.03 -15.64
C GLY A 57 -24.27 -32.95 -16.06
N GLU A 58 -24.79 -34.00 -16.70
CA GLU A 58 -26.21 -34.10 -17.04
C GLU A 58 -27.11 -34.20 -15.79
N MET A 59 -26.64 -34.90 -14.76
CA MET A 59 -27.36 -34.96 -13.47
C MET A 59 -27.44 -33.57 -12.82
N LEU A 60 -26.33 -32.82 -12.74
CA LEU A 60 -26.36 -31.47 -12.14
C LEU A 60 -27.28 -30.50 -12.90
N LYS A 61 -27.38 -30.62 -14.23
CA LYS A 61 -28.32 -29.83 -15.02
C LYS A 61 -29.78 -30.21 -14.75
N THR A 62 -30.05 -31.48 -14.46
CA THR A 62 -31.40 -32.00 -14.20
C THR A 62 -31.89 -31.60 -12.80
N HIS A 63 -30.98 -31.54 -11.82
CA HIS A 63 -31.29 -31.24 -10.42
C HIS A 63 -30.72 -29.87 -9.99
N GLU A 64 -31.35 -28.77 -10.44
CA GLU A 64 -30.83 -27.41 -10.20
C GLU A 64 -30.71 -27.03 -8.72
N ASP A 65 -31.65 -27.45 -7.87
CA ASP A 65 -31.61 -27.13 -6.44
C ASP A 65 -30.46 -27.84 -5.73
N LEU A 66 -30.23 -29.12 -6.05
CA LEU A 66 -29.07 -29.87 -5.56
C LEU A 66 -27.78 -29.22 -6.05
N ALA A 67 -27.69 -28.88 -7.34
CA ALA A 67 -26.52 -28.23 -7.92
C ALA A 67 -26.14 -26.93 -7.20
N ARG A 68 -27.12 -26.12 -6.75
CA ARG A 68 -26.86 -24.89 -6.00
C ARG A 68 -26.12 -25.15 -4.68
N GLU A 69 -26.51 -26.20 -3.97
CA GLU A 69 -25.99 -26.53 -2.63
C GLU A 69 -24.65 -27.28 -2.66
N ILE A 70 -24.33 -28.03 -3.72
CA ILE A 70 -23.10 -28.84 -3.79
C ILE A 70 -22.02 -28.28 -4.70
N SER A 71 -22.35 -27.46 -5.70
CA SER A 71 -21.40 -27.02 -6.74
C SER A 71 -20.08 -26.47 -6.22
N TRP A 72 -20.09 -25.77 -5.09
CA TRP A 72 -18.88 -25.18 -4.50
C TRP A 72 -17.91 -26.25 -3.99
N ASP A 73 -18.38 -27.38 -3.47
CA ASP A 73 -17.53 -28.44 -2.93
C ASP A 73 -16.83 -29.23 -4.05
N LEU A 74 -17.50 -29.30 -5.21
CA LEU A 74 -17.04 -30.03 -6.39
C LEU A 74 -15.76 -29.44 -6.99
N ILE A 75 -15.47 -28.16 -6.75
CA ILE A 75 -14.30 -27.48 -7.31
C ILE A 75 -13.03 -28.23 -6.91
N SER A 76 -12.83 -28.54 -5.62
CA SER A 76 -11.65 -29.26 -5.15
C SER A 76 -11.61 -30.71 -5.64
N VAL A 77 -12.77 -31.36 -5.79
CA VAL A 77 -12.88 -32.76 -6.26
C VAL A 77 -12.53 -32.89 -7.74
N LEU A 78 -12.80 -31.85 -8.53
CA LEU A 78 -12.53 -31.84 -9.97
C LEU A 78 -11.07 -31.52 -10.32
N LEU A 79 -10.32 -30.80 -9.47
CA LEU A 79 -8.95 -30.39 -9.78
C LEU A 79 -8.00 -31.52 -10.19
N PRO A 80 -8.03 -32.72 -9.58
CA PRO A 80 -7.17 -33.82 -9.99
C PRO A 80 -7.40 -34.28 -11.44
N TYR A 81 -8.58 -34.06 -12.02
CA TYR A 81 -8.86 -34.47 -13.41
C TYR A 81 -8.09 -33.65 -14.47
N PHE A 82 -7.47 -32.52 -14.09
CA PHE A 82 -6.54 -31.78 -14.96
C PHE A 82 -5.24 -32.53 -15.26
N GLU A 83 -4.93 -33.55 -14.47
CA GLU A 83 -3.77 -34.43 -14.66
C GLU A 83 -4.06 -35.55 -15.68
N SER A 84 -5.29 -35.65 -16.19
CA SER A 84 -5.63 -36.62 -17.24
C SER A 84 -4.90 -36.31 -18.53
N SER A 85 -4.39 -37.35 -19.20
CA SER A 85 -3.79 -37.21 -20.53
C SER A 85 -4.81 -36.92 -21.64
N SER A 86 -6.11 -37.06 -21.36
CA SER A 86 -7.19 -36.84 -22.35
C SER A 86 -7.61 -35.36 -22.40
N PRO A 87 -7.46 -34.68 -23.55
CA PRO A 87 -7.90 -33.29 -23.70
C PRO A 87 -9.40 -33.11 -23.49
N ALA A 88 -10.21 -34.12 -23.84
CA ALA A 88 -11.66 -34.08 -23.66
C ALA A 88 -12.04 -34.08 -22.17
N THR A 89 -11.33 -34.85 -21.35
CA THR A 89 -11.54 -34.88 -19.89
C THR A 89 -11.17 -33.54 -19.27
N ILE A 90 -10.04 -32.95 -19.68
CA ILE A 90 -9.60 -31.63 -19.22
C ILE A 90 -10.65 -30.57 -19.57
N GLN A 91 -11.07 -30.50 -20.83
CA GLN A 91 -12.05 -29.51 -21.29
C GLN A 91 -13.40 -29.65 -20.59
N LEU A 92 -13.85 -30.89 -20.36
CA LEU A 92 -15.09 -31.14 -19.62
C LEU A 92 -14.96 -30.72 -18.15
N THR A 93 -13.80 -30.96 -17.53
CA THR A 93 -13.49 -30.53 -16.16
C THR A 93 -13.53 -29.00 -16.04
N GLU A 94 -12.95 -28.28 -17.00
CA GLU A 94 -13.03 -26.80 -17.06
C GLU A 94 -14.48 -26.33 -17.17
N SER A 95 -15.27 -26.95 -18.06
CA SER A 95 -16.68 -26.61 -18.24
C SER A 95 -17.49 -26.85 -16.96
N HIS A 96 -17.17 -27.90 -16.20
CA HIS A 96 -17.83 -28.23 -14.94
C HIS A 96 -17.47 -27.26 -13.82
N ILE A 97 -16.19 -26.84 -13.73
CA ILE A 97 -15.77 -25.79 -12.80
C ILE A 97 -16.47 -24.47 -13.14
N ALA A 98 -16.57 -24.10 -14.43
CA ALA A 98 -17.31 -22.90 -14.85
C ALA A 98 -18.81 -22.99 -14.54
N PHE A 99 -19.41 -24.17 -14.69
CA PHE A 99 -20.79 -24.43 -14.30
C PHE A 99 -20.99 -24.26 -12.80
N ALA A 100 -20.11 -24.85 -11.98
CA ALA A 100 -20.13 -24.71 -10.54
C ALA A 100 -19.98 -23.25 -10.10
N ALA A 101 -19.11 -22.49 -10.77
CA ALA A 101 -18.92 -21.06 -10.56
C ALA A 101 -20.19 -20.23 -10.85
N THR A 102 -21.00 -20.67 -11.81
CA THR A 102 -22.21 -19.98 -12.24
C THR A 102 -23.44 -20.33 -11.36
N LYS A 103 -23.55 -21.60 -10.93
CA LYS A 103 -24.75 -22.13 -10.28
C LYS A 103 -24.62 -22.28 -8.76
N GLY A 104 -23.42 -22.46 -8.24
CA GLY A 104 -23.17 -22.63 -6.82
C GLY A 104 -23.41 -21.34 -6.03
N ASN A 105 -23.48 -21.49 -4.70
CA ASN A 105 -23.52 -20.33 -3.80
C ASN A 105 -22.26 -19.47 -4.00
N PRO A 106 -22.37 -18.20 -4.46
CA PRO A 106 -21.22 -17.40 -4.87
C PRO A 106 -20.22 -17.13 -3.74
N ARG A 107 -20.66 -17.15 -2.48
CA ARG A 107 -19.75 -16.96 -1.33
C ARG A 107 -18.89 -18.19 -1.09
N GLU A 108 -19.52 -19.36 -1.03
CA GLU A 108 -18.82 -20.63 -0.79
C GLU A 108 -17.91 -20.98 -1.97
N VAL A 109 -18.41 -20.76 -3.20
CA VAL A 109 -17.62 -20.91 -4.42
C VAL A 109 -16.37 -20.02 -4.37
N PHE A 110 -16.52 -18.74 -4.00
CA PHE A 110 -15.38 -17.83 -3.88
C PHE A 110 -14.35 -18.35 -2.88
N ILE A 111 -14.79 -18.77 -1.68
CA ILE A 111 -13.90 -19.27 -0.63
C ILE A 111 -13.15 -20.50 -1.13
N LYS A 112 -13.85 -21.48 -1.72
CA LYS A 112 -13.22 -22.70 -2.23
C LYS A 112 -12.24 -22.42 -3.37
N ILE A 113 -12.55 -21.48 -4.28
CA ILE A 113 -11.61 -21.10 -5.35
C ILE A 113 -10.34 -20.48 -4.76
N VAL A 114 -10.48 -19.56 -3.81
CA VAL A 114 -9.33 -18.90 -3.17
C VAL A 114 -8.48 -19.91 -2.39
N GLU A 115 -9.12 -20.81 -1.64
CA GLU A 115 -8.44 -21.91 -0.94
C GLU A 115 -7.67 -22.80 -1.94
N SER A 116 -8.35 -23.23 -3.01
CA SER A 116 -7.79 -24.08 -4.06
C SER A 116 -6.61 -23.42 -4.79
N LEU A 117 -6.71 -22.12 -5.10
CA LEU A 117 -5.62 -21.34 -5.68
C LEU A 117 -4.39 -21.32 -4.76
N SER A 118 -4.61 -21.10 -3.46
CA SER A 118 -3.52 -21.06 -2.48
C SER A 118 -2.81 -22.42 -2.30
N ALA A 119 -3.54 -23.51 -2.56
CA ALA A 119 -3.12 -24.89 -2.42
C ALA A 119 -2.52 -25.50 -3.70
N ILE A 120 -2.43 -24.76 -4.81
CA ILE A 120 -1.77 -25.25 -6.02
C ILE A 120 -0.32 -25.64 -5.68
N ASN A 121 0.00 -26.91 -5.94
CA ASN A 121 1.36 -27.41 -5.82
C ASN A 121 2.13 -27.09 -7.10
N TRP A 122 3.14 -26.24 -6.98
CA TRP A 122 4.05 -25.86 -8.06
C TRP A 122 5.34 -26.69 -8.05
N THR A 123 5.56 -27.47 -6.99
CA THR A 123 6.80 -28.23 -6.78
C THR A 123 6.75 -29.53 -7.59
N PRO A 124 7.76 -29.78 -8.46
CA PRO A 124 7.87 -31.07 -9.12
C PRO A 124 8.13 -32.20 -8.11
N PRO A 125 7.66 -33.44 -8.37
CA PRO A 125 7.93 -34.57 -7.49
C PRO A 125 9.45 -34.73 -7.31
N LEU A 126 9.91 -34.75 -6.07
CA LEU A 126 11.28 -35.16 -5.76
C LEU A 126 11.40 -36.63 -6.14
N THR A 127 12.38 -36.96 -6.98
CA THR A 127 12.72 -38.35 -7.28
C THR A 127 13.22 -39.03 -6.01
N GLU A 128 12.71 -40.24 -5.71
CA GLU A 128 13.13 -41.03 -4.55
C GLU A 128 14.66 -41.21 -4.58
N GLY A 129 15.39 -40.51 -3.71
CA GLY A 129 16.85 -40.53 -3.64
C GLY A 129 17.51 -39.32 -2.97
N GLU A 130 16.81 -38.19 -2.84
CA GLU A 130 17.34 -37.00 -2.19
C GLU A 130 16.85 -36.92 -0.73
N ASP A 131 17.45 -37.73 0.16
CA ASP A 131 17.42 -37.42 1.59
C ASP A 131 18.36 -36.23 1.85
N GLU A 132 17.86 -35.25 2.61
CA GLU A 132 18.60 -34.09 3.13
C GLU A 132 20.01 -34.47 3.59
N TYR A 133 21.08 -33.96 2.96
CA TYR A 133 22.26 -33.32 3.56
C TYR A 133 23.14 -32.73 2.45
N GLU A 134 23.65 -31.52 2.70
CA GLU A 134 24.63 -30.79 1.89
C GLU A 134 25.88 -31.63 1.60
N ASP A 135 26.34 -31.67 0.35
CA ASP A 135 27.71 -31.29 -0.03
C ASP A 135 27.85 -31.21 -1.56
N ASP A 136 28.56 -30.16 -2.01
CA ASP A 136 28.98 -29.94 -3.39
C ASP A 136 29.82 -31.12 -3.92
N ASP A 137 29.79 -31.31 -5.24
CA ASP A 137 30.65 -32.17 -6.07
C ASP A 137 30.27 -33.66 -6.20
N ASP A 138 29.47 -33.98 -7.24
CA ASP A 138 29.71 -35.06 -8.24
C ASP A 138 28.38 -35.55 -8.89
N ASP A 139 27.80 -34.78 -9.83
CA ASP A 139 26.76 -35.26 -10.77
C ASP A 139 27.38 -35.86 -12.04
N GLU A 140 28.17 -36.92 -11.86
CA GLU A 140 28.74 -37.73 -12.97
C GLU A 140 28.09 -39.12 -13.07
N GLY A 141 26.77 -39.21 -12.82
CA GLY A 141 26.06 -40.50 -12.77
C GLY A 141 24.72 -40.60 -13.50
N GLU A 142 24.06 -39.50 -13.88
CA GLU A 142 22.78 -39.58 -14.60
C GLU A 142 22.98 -39.79 -16.12
N ASP A 143 22.55 -40.95 -16.61
CA ASP A 143 22.43 -41.29 -18.02
C ASP A 143 21.38 -40.40 -18.73
N GLU A 144 21.57 -40.14 -20.04
CA GLU A 144 20.74 -39.22 -20.84
C GLU A 144 19.24 -39.56 -20.75
N GLU A 145 18.89 -40.85 -20.64
CA GLU A 145 17.51 -41.33 -20.47
C GLU A 145 16.87 -40.89 -19.13
N GLY A 146 17.65 -40.86 -18.04
CA GLY A 146 17.20 -40.39 -16.73
C GLY A 146 16.91 -38.89 -16.71
N ARG A 147 17.79 -38.10 -17.34
CA ARG A 147 17.61 -36.64 -17.50
C ARG A 147 16.37 -36.28 -18.33
N GLU A 148 16.14 -36.99 -19.45
CA GLU A 148 14.95 -36.79 -20.27
C GLU A 148 13.64 -37.14 -19.55
N ALA A 149 13.63 -38.22 -18.77
CA ALA A 149 12.47 -38.62 -17.98
C ALA A 149 12.14 -37.59 -16.87
N ARG A 150 13.17 -37.05 -16.20
CA ARG A 150 13.04 -36.02 -15.15
C ARG A 150 12.49 -34.71 -15.73
N ASP A 151 13.01 -34.27 -16.87
CA ASP A 151 12.56 -33.05 -17.55
C ASP A 151 11.11 -33.17 -18.05
N LYS A 152 10.73 -34.36 -18.54
CA LYS A 152 9.35 -34.64 -18.95
C LYS A 152 8.37 -34.62 -17.77
N SER A 153 8.72 -35.27 -16.66
CA SER A 153 7.91 -35.29 -15.42
C SER A 153 7.72 -33.88 -14.83
N ARG A 154 8.79 -33.07 -14.84
CA ARG A 154 8.74 -31.67 -14.40
C ARG A 154 7.80 -30.85 -15.29
N LYS A 155 7.92 -30.95 -16.62
CA LYS A 155 7.05 -30.25 -17.57
C LYS A 155 5.58 -30.64 -17.42
N GLU A 156 5.30 -31.92 -17.17
CA GLU A 156 3.93 -32.40 -16.95
C GLU A 156 3.33 -31.84 -15.65
N THR A 157 4.09 -31.85 -14.56
CA THR A 157 3.65 -31.28 -13.27
C THR A 157 3.36 -29.79 -13.38
N THR A 158 4.30 -29.03 -13.99
CA THR A 158 4.14 -27.61 -14.26
C THR A 158 2.92 -27.33 -15.15
N GLY A 159 2.75 -28.09 -16.23
CA GLY A 159 1.59 -27.96 -17.13
C GLY A 159 0.27 -28.20 -16.40
N ASN A 160 0.21 -29.19 -15.51
CA ASN A 160 -0.97 -29.49 -14.71
C ASN A 160 -1.29 -28.36 -13.70
N ALA A 161 -0.26 -27.81 -13.03
CA ALA A 161 -0.42 -26.67 -12.13
C ALA A 161 -0.95 -25.42 -12.86
N LEU A 162 -0.44 -25.12 -14.06
CA LEU A 162 -0.90 -24.01 -14.89
C LEU A 162 -2.36 -24.18 -15.33
N ARG A 163 -2.77 -25.38 -15.75
CA ARG A 163 -4.17 -25.66 -16.11
C ARG A 163 -5.10 -25.42 -14.94
N LYS A 164 -4.76 -25.95 -13.75
CA LYS A 164 -5.51 -25.73 -12.51
C LYS A 164 -5.62 -24.24 -12.19
N PHE A 165 -4.51 -23.50 -12.29
CA PHE A 165 -4.46 -22.06 -12.07
C PHE A 165 -5.41 -21.30 -13.02
N HIS A 166 -5.31 -21.54 -14.34
CA HIS A 166 -6.14 -20.86 -15.33
C HIS A 166 -7.63 -21.18 -15.16
N ALA A 167 -7.98 -22.44 -14.90
CA ALA A 167 -9.37 -22.84 -14.66
C ALA A 167 -9.96 -22.16 -13.41
N LEU A 168 -9.19 -22.13 -12.31
CA LEU A 168 -9.61 -21.47 -11.08
C LEU A 168 -9.71 -19.94 -11.25
N LEU A 169 -8.78 -19.31 -11.97
CA LEU A 169 -8.81 -17.88 -12.25
C LEU A 169 -9.99 -17.48 -13.16
N SER A 170 -10.32 -18.34 -14.14
CA SER A 170 -11.50 -18.19 -14.98
C SER A 170 -12.79 -18.31 -14.16
N ALA A 171 -12.89 -19.32 -13.29
CA ALA A 171 -14.01 -19.48 -12.36
C ALA A 171 -14.15 -18.26 -11.43
N LEU A 172 -13.03 -17.74 -10.95
CA LEU A 172 -12.96 -16.57 -10.11
C LEU A 172 -13.49 -15.31 -10.81
N SER A 173 -13.21 -15.19 -12.11
CA SER A 173 -13.73 -14.12 -12.98
C SER A 173 -15.25 -14.18 -13.15
N ILE A 174 -15.85 -15.38 -13.10
CA ILE A 174 -17.30 -15.58 -13.14
C ILE A 174 -17.94 -15.18 -11.81
N VAL A 175 -17.29 -15.52 -10.69
CA VAL A 175 -17.86 -15.40 -9.34
C VAL A 175 -17.72 -14.00 -8.76
N HIS A 176 -16.61 -13.31 -9.07
CA HIS A 176 -16.33 -11.99 -8.52
C HIS A 176 -17.45 -10.97 -8.82
N PRO A 177 -18.02 -10.85 -10.05
CA PRO A 177 -19.09 -9.89 -10.33
C PRO A 177 -20.43 -10.21 -9.64
N ILE A 178 -20.70 -11.48 -9.32
CA ILE A 178 -21.99 -11.93 -8.78
C ILE A 178 -22.04 -11.91 -7.25
N ILE A 179 -20.90 -11.73 -6.57
CA ILE A 179 -20.85 -11.76 -5.12
C ILE A 179 -21.45 -10.46 -4.52
N PHE A 180 -22.71 -10.51 -4.11
CA PHE A 180 -23.36 -9.38 -3.45
C PHE A 180 -23.05 -9.37 -1.95
N ILE A 181 -22.21 -8.44 -1.51
CA ILE A 181 -21.74 -8.34 -0.12
C ILE A 181 -21.67 -6.90 0.37
N LYS A 182 -21.95 -6.71 1.66
CA LYS A 182 -21.96 -5.42 2.35
C LYS A 182 -20.57 -4.77 2.41
N PHE A 183 -19.49 -5.57 2.30
CA PHE A 183 -18.10 -5.13 2.40
C PHE A 183 -17.24 -5.76 1.28
N PRO A 184 -17.33 -5.25 0.04
CA PRO A 184 -16.59 -5.79 -1.12
C PRO A 184 -15.06 -5.73 -0.94
N SER A 185 -14.57 -4.75 -0.19
CA SER A 185 -13.13 -4.56 0.07
C SER A 185 -12.44 -5.74 0.76
N THR A 186 -13.12 -6.46 1.66
CA THR A 186 -12.52 -7.60 2.38
C THR A 186 -12.26 -8.77 1.43
N PHE A 187 -13.23 -9.07 0.57
CA PHE A 187 -13.12 -10.15 -0.42
C PHE A 187 -12.08 -9.82 -1.48
N LEU A 188 -12.06 -8.56 -1.95
CA LEU A 188 -11.04 -8.08 -2.86
C LEU A 188 -9.63 -8.19 -2.25
N SER A 189 -9.46 -7.78 -1.00
CA SER A 189 -8.17 -7.90 -0.30
C SER A 189 -7.72 -9.34 -0.21
N THR A 190 -8.57 -10.25 0.28
CA THR A 190 -8.24 -11.68 0.41
C THR A 190 -7.87 -12.28 -0.94
N GLN A 191 -8.63 -11.96 -1.99
CA GLN A 191 -8.38 -12.43 -3.33
C GLN A 191 -7.03 -11.95 -3.88
N LEU A 192 -6.74 -10.64 -3.79
CA LEU A 192 -5.48 -10.08 -4.29
C LEU A 192 -4.29 -10.60 -3.50
N THR A 193 -4.39 -10.74 -2.18
CA THR A 193 -3.34 -11.34 -1.34
C THR A 193 -3.08 -12.78 -1.74
N THR A 194 -4.11 -13.59 -1.97
CA THR A 194 -3.94 -14.97 -2.43
C THR A 194 -3.30 -15.03 -3.81
N LEU A 195 -3.77 -14.23 -4.78
CA LEU A 195 -3.21 -14.20 -6.12
C LEU A 195 -1.73 -13.77 -6.12
N LEU A 196 -1.37 -12.81 -5.28
CA LEU A 196 0.03 -12.41 -5.10
C LEU A 196 0.85 -13.56 -4.50
N GLY A 197 0.34 -14.24 -3.48
CA GLY A 197 1.00 -15.41 -2.89
C GLY A 197 1.20 -16.55 -3.90
N VAL A 198 0.21 -16.80 -4.75
CA VAL A 198 0.30 -17.79 -5.84
C VAL A 198 1.37 -17.37 -6.85
N PHE A 199 1.38 -16.11 -7.28
CA PHE A 199 2.41 -15.60 -8.17
C PHE A 199 3.81 -15.73 -7.58
N THR A 200 3.99 -15.35 -6.32
CA THR A 200 5.26 -15.49 -5.62
C THR A 200 5.72 -16.94 -5.63
N LYS A 201 4.86 -17.90 -5.25
CA LYS A 201 5.19 -19.33 -5.31
C LYS A 201 5.54 -19.80 -6.72
N ALA A 202 4.75 -19.41 -7.71
CA ALA A 202 4.93 -19.81 -9.11
C ALA A 202 6.30 -19.36 -9.67
N VAL A 203 6.74 -18.13 -9.35
CA VAL A 203 8.04 -17.59 -9.80
C VAL A 203 9.24 -18.43 -9.37
N TRP A 204 9.15 -19.14 -8.23
CA TRP A 204 10.25 -20.00 -7.76
C TRP A 204 10.40 -21.30 -8.55
N TRP A 205 9.31 -21.81 -9.13
CA TRP A 205 9.27 -23.16 -9.71
C TRP A 205 9.10 -23.19 -11.22
N LEU A 206 8.53 -22.14 -11.80
CA LEU A 206 8.21 -22.03 -13.21
C LEU A 206 9.33 -21.41 -14.04
N ASP A 207 9.42 -21.82 -15.30
CA ASP A 207 10.27 -21.18 -16.28
C ASP A 207 9.67 -19.82 -16.71
N ARG A 208 10.51 -18.98 -17.31
CA ARG A 208 10.13 -17.61 -17.70
C ARG A 208 8.87 -17.52 -18.55
N GLN A 209 8.64 -18.47 -19.46
CA GLN A 209 7.45 -18.47 -20.33
C GLN A 209 6.17 -18.75 -19.54
N ASP A 210 6.23 -19.67 -18.58
CA ASP A 210 5.09 -20.05 -17.75
C ASP A 210 4.78 -18.98 -16.70
N VAL A 211 5.81 -18.31 -16.16
CA VAL A 211 5.63 -17.11 -15.33
C VAL A 211 4.91 -15.99 -16.09
N ASP A 212 5.25 -15.78 -17.37
CA ASP A 212 4.56 -14.80 -18.22
C ASP A 212 3.09 -15.16 -18.42
N ALA A 213 2.77 -16.45 -18.58
CA ALA A 213 1.39 -16.93 -18.68
C ALA A 213 0.58 -16.66 -17.39
N VAL A 214 1.16 -16.95 -16.23
CA VAL A 214 0.54 -16.63 -14.93
C VAL A 214 0.32 -15.11 -14.80
N LEU A 215 1.34 -14.31 -15.10
CA LEU A 215 1.26 -12.85 -15.00
C LEU A 215 0.19 -12.26 -15.92
N ARG A 216 0.08 -12.74 -17.16
CA ARG A 216 -0.97 -12.31 -18.10
C ARG A 216 -2.36 -12.62 -17.56
N GLY A 217 -2.58 -13.84 -17.06
CA GLY A 217 -3.85 -14.21 -16.46
C GLY A 217 -4.21 -13.29 -15.28
N LEU A 218 -3.25 -13.00 -14.41
CA LEU A 218 -3.45 -12.08 -13.30
C LEU A 218 -3.78 -10.65 -13.76
N LEU A 219 -3.10 -10.14 -14.79
CA LEU A 219 -3.36 -8.82 -15.34
C LEU A 219 -4.75 -8.73 -15.98
N GLU A 220 -5.17 -9.75 -16.73
CA GLU A 220 -6.52 -9.85 -17.29
C GLU A 220 -7.58 -9.85 -16.17
N PHE A 221 -7.33 -10.61 -15.11
CA PHE A 221 -8.21 -10.63 -13.95
C PHE A 221 -8.27 -9.27 -13.22
N VAL A 222 -7.13 -8.60 -13.03
CA VAL A 222 -7.08 -7.28 -12.40
C VAL A 222 -7.81 -6.23 -13.24
N GLU A 223 -7.73 -6.29 -14.57
CA GLU A 223 -8.51 -5.40 -15.43
C GLU A 223 -10.02 -5.65 -15.34
N LEU A 224 -10.46 -6.89 -15.10
CA LEU A 224 -11.87 -7.21 -14.82
C LEU A 224 -12.34 -6.62 -13.49
N VAL A 225 -11.52 -6.75 -12.45
CA VAL A 225 -11.83 -6.32 -11.07
C VAL A 225 -11.59 -4.84 -10.84
N LYS A 226 -10.88 -4.20 -11.77
CA LYS A 226 -10.62 -2.77 -11.77
C LYS A 226 -11.93 -2.07 -11.46
N PRO A 227 -12.02 -1.33 -10.34
CA PRO A 227 -13.24 -0.62 -10.01
C PRO A 227 -13.56 0.23 -11.23
N THR A 228 -14.69 -0.07 -11.89
CA THR A 228 -15.21 0.77 -12.96
C THR A 228 -15.45 2.07 -12.27
N SER A 229 -14.48 2.97 -12.40
CA SER A 229 -14.58 4.28 -11.82
C SER A 229 -15.76 4.90 -12.56
N VAL A 230 -16.93 4.84 -11.94
CA VAL A 230 -17.85 5.94 -12.02
C VAL A 230 -17.05 7.10 -11.43
N VAL A 231 -16.22 7.71 -12.28
CA VAL A 231 -15.60 9.02 -12.10
C VAL A 231 -16.76 10.01 -12.19
N SER A 232 -17.69 9.92 -11.25
CA SER A 232 -18.55 11.01 -10.90
C SER A 232 -18.07 11.49 -9.53
N ARG A 233 -17.25 12.54 -9.61
CA ARG A 233 -16.75 13.40 -8.52
C ARG A 233 -15.54 12.87 -7.74
N GLY A 234 -14.36 13.20 -8.26
CA GLY A 234 -13.08 13.22 -7.52
C GLY A 234 -13.01 14.20 -6.34
N ARG A 235 -14.11 14.42 -5.60
CA ARG A 235 -14.15 15.20 -4.36
C ARG A 235 -14.42 14.37 -3.11
N GLY A 236 -14.80 13.09 -3.25
CA GLY A 236 -15.22 12.23 -2.13
C GLY A 236 -14.12 11.33 -1.55
N ILE A 237 -13.38 10.63 -2.41
CA ILE A 237 -12.48 9.54 -1.98
C ILE A 237 -11.43 10.00 -0.98
N VAL A 238 -10.76 11.14 -1.23
CA VAL A 238 -9.72 11.71 -0.36
C VAL A 238 -10.29 12.06 1.02
N ARG A 239 -11.47 12.71 1.04
CA ARG A 239 -12.16 13.10 2.27
C ARG A 239 -12.68 11.89 3.05
N ASP A 240 -13.21 10.90 2.34
CA ASP A 240 -13.83 9.72 2.92
C ASP A 240 -12.77 8.76 3.49
N ILE A 241 -11.60 8.62 2.84
CA ILE A 241 -10.45 7.88 3.38
C ILE A 241 -9.94 8.56 4.66
N SER A 242 -9.70 9.88 4.62
CA SER A 242 -9.11 10.61 5.74
C SER A 242 -10.03 10.65 6.96
N ARG A 243 -11.35 10.86 6.76
CA ARG A 243 -12.33 10.78 7.85
C ARG A 243 -12.41 9.38 8.44
N ASN A 244 -12.47 8.34 7.63
CA ASN A 244 -12.60 6.98 8.15
C ASN A 244 -11.33 6.49 8.86
N PHE A 245 -10.15 6.95 8.44
CA PHE A 245 -8.87 6.56 9.06
C PHE A 245 -8.58 7.31 10.37
N LEU A 246 -8.85 8.63 10.43
CA LEU A 246 -8.54 9.45 11.60
C LEU A 246 -9.67 9.48 12.65
N VAL A 247 -10.94 9.33 12.26
CA VAL A 247 -12.08 9.49 13.18
C VAL A 247 -12.54 8.17 13.81
N ASN A 248 -12.39 7.03 13.11
CA ASN A 248 -12.94 5.76 13.58
C ASN A 248 -11.94 4.84 14.29
N ASP A 249 -10.64 5.22 14.35
CA ASP A 249 -9.50 4.61 15.09
C ASP A 249 -9.25 3.09 14.90
N SER A 250 -10.18 2.34 14.33
CA SER A 250 -10.16 0.87 14.24
C SER A 250 -9.21 0.33 13.16
N GLY A 251 -8.54 1.20 12.40
CA GLY A 251 -7.75 0.83 11.22
C GLY A 251 -6.27 1.24 11.25
N GLN A 252 -5.84 2.10 12.17
CA GLN A 252 -4.48 2.68 12.14
C GLN A 252 -3.38 1.64 12.43
N HIS A 253 -3.73 0.54 13.10
CA HIS A 253 -2.81 -0.53 13.47
C HIS A 253 -2.87 -1.75 12.55
N GLN A 254 -3.80 -1.78 11.58
CA GLN A 254 -3.92 -2.90 10.66
C GLN A 254 -3.03 -2.66 9.42
N PRO A 255 -2.01 -3.50 9.17
CA PRO A 255 -1.09 -3.30 8.05
C PRO A 255 -1.80 -3.21 6.68
N ALA A 256 -2.83 -4.05 6.47
CA ALA A 256 -3.60 -4.04 5.23
C ALA A 256 -4.35 -2.70 4.99
N VAL A 257 -4.81 -2.05 6.05
CA VAL A 257 -5.48 -0.74 5.95
C VAL A 257 -4.46 0.35 5.62
N VAL A 258 -3.29 0.32 6.28
CA VAL A 258 -2.19 1.25 6.00
C VAL A 258 -1.72 1.11 4.54
N ASP A 259 -1.52 -0.13 4.07
CA ASP A 259 -1.12 -0.40 2.69
C ASP A 259 -2.16 0.07 1.68
N ALA A 260 -3.45 -0.14 1.97
CA ALA A 260 -4.53 0.36 1.13
C ALA A 260 -4.57 1.89 1.07
N VAL A 261 -4.38 2.58 2.20
CA VAL A 261 -4.31 4.05 2.26
C VAL A 261 -3.11 4.57 1.47
N LEU A 262 -1.95 3.94 1.61
CA LEU A 262 -0.73 4.30 0.85
C LEU A 262 -0.92 4.10 -0.66
N PHE A 263 -1.50 2.96 -1.05
CA PHE A 263 -1.80 2.65 -2.45
C PHE A 263 -2.78 3.66 -3.06
N LEU A 264 -3.88 3.97 -2.36
CA LEU A 264 -4.88 4.94 -2.82
C LEU A 264 -4.29 6.35 -2.90
N GLY A 265 -3.40 6.72 -1.97
CA GLY A 265 -2.64 7.96 -2.03
C GLY A 265 -1.76 8.03 -3.29
N ALA A 266 -0.94 7.01 -3.53
CA ALA A 266 -0.09 6.93 -4.71
C ALA A 266 -0.90 6.98 -6.02
N LEU A 267 -2.03 6.27 -6.07
CA LEU A 267 -2.93 6.27 -7.21
C LEU A 267 -3.52 7.66 -7.48
N ALA A 268 -3.93 8.38 -6.44
CA ALA A 268 -4.44 9.75 -6.54
C ALA A 268 -3.41 10.73 -7.11
N LEU A 269 -2.11 10.53 -6.82
CA LEU A 269 -1.04 11.34 -7.42
C LEU A 269 -0.71 10.93 -8.87
N HIS A 270 -0.94 9.66 -9.23
CA HIS A 270 -0.60 9.13 -10.55
C HIS A 270 -1.69 9.39 -11.60
N GLN A 271 -2.97 9.23 -11.24
CA GLN A 271 -4.11 9.47 -12.13
C GLN A 271 -4.58 10.94 -12.06
N GLY A 272 -3.92 11.85 -12.78
CA GLY A 272 -4.43 13.21 -12.98
C GLY A 272 -3.42 14.37 -12.99
N GLY A 273 -2.11 14.10 -13.08
CA GLY A 273 -1.11 15.17 -13.15
C GLY A 273 -0.89 15.95 -11.84
N GLY A 274 -1.44 15.49 -10.72
CA GLY A 274 -1.41 16.16 -9.42
C GLY A 274 -2.76 16.06 -8.70
N LEU A 275 -2.95 16.83 -7.62
CA LEU A 275 -4.17 16.89 -6.79
C LEU A 275 -5.46 17.34 -7.54
N GLY A 276 -5.46 17.42 -8.87
CA GLY A 276 -6.58 17.90 -9.68
C GLY A 276 -6.91 19.37 -9.42
N SER A 277 -8.20 19.69 -9.32
CA SER A 277 -8.66 20.99 -8.77
C SER A 277 -8.38 21.00 -7.27
N ALA A 278 -7.60 21.98 -6.79
CA ALA A 278 -7.16 22.08 -5.40
C ALA A 278 -8.30 21.75 -4.41
N PRO A 279 -8.12 20.75 -3.51
CA PRO A 279 -9.07 20.52 -2.44
C PRO A 279 -9.20 21.78 -1.57
N GLU A 280 -10.35 21.95 -0.92
CA GLU A 280 -10.49 22.97 0.12
C GLU A 280 -9.44 22.74 1.21
N LEU A 281 -8.90 23.82 1.77
CA LEU A 281 -7.71 23.78 2.63
C LEU A 281 -7.86 22.79 3.80
N ASP A 282 -9.01 22.76 4.45
CA ASP A 282 -9.26 21.86 5.59
C ASP A 282 -9.25 20.38 5.18
N ASP A 283 -9.83 20.04 4.03
CA ASP A 283 -9.82 18.68 3.49
C ASP A 283 -8.40 18.27 3.06
N PHE A 284 -7.62 19.21 2.55
CA PHE A 284 -6.21 18.98 2.20
C PHE A 284 -5.34 18.74 3.44
N LEU A 285 -5.52 19.54 4.49
CA LEU A 285 -4.79 19.39 5.74
C LEU A 285 -5.15 18.08 6.45
N LEU A 286 -6.43 17.71 6.49
CA LEU A 286 -6.87 16.42 7.05
C LEU A 286 -6.26 15.24 6.28
N TYR A 287 -6.18 15.37 4.95
CA TYR A 287 -5.52 14.38 4.11
C TYR A 287 -4.02 14.28 4.41
N LEU A 288 -3.29 15.40 4.43
CA LEU A 288 -1.86 15.40 4.77
C LEU A 288 -1.61 14.83 6.17
N GLN A 289 -2.46 15.17 7.14
CA GLN A 289 -2.36 14.67 8.52
C GLN A 289 -2.46 13.15 8.59
N THR A 290 -3.30 12.53 7.74
CA THR A 290 -3.43 11.07 7.65
C THR A 290 -2.10 10.41 7.30
N PHE A 291 -1.43 10.89 6.24
CA PHE A 291 -0.15 10.35 5.80
C PHE A 291 1.01 10.75 6.73
N ALA A 292 0.97 11.96 7.31
CA ALA A 292 1.94 12.38 8.31
C ALA A 292 1.88 11.49 9.57
N ALA A 293 0.67 11.14 10.02
CA ALA A 293 0.47 10.20 11.12
C ALA A 293 1.07 8.83 10.80
N ILE A 294 0.76 8.25 9.63
CA ILE A 294 1.35 6.97 9.19
C ILE A 294 2.88 7.05 9.13
N SER A 295 3.43 8.17 8.64
CA SER A 295 4.87 8.40 8.59
C SER A 295 5.54 8.39 9.97
N ALA A 296 4.85 8.92 10.98
CA ALA A 296 5.35 9.00 12.34
C ALA A 296 5.15 7.71 13.15
N THR A 297 4.03 7.01 12.96
CA THR A 297 3.58 5.95 13.89
C THR A 297 3.64 4.54 13.32
N SER A 298 3.83 4.36 12.01
CA SER A 298 3.85 3.03 11.41
C SER A 298 5.07 2.20 11.86
N SER A 299 4.83 0.93 12.20
CA SER A 299 5.88 -0.03 12.57
C SER A 299 6.76 -0.43 11.37
N SER A 300 6.26 -0.29 10.14
CA SER A 300 7.02 -0.60 8.92
C SER A 300 7.87 0.59 8.46
N PRO A 301 9.20 0.45 8.36
CA PRO A 301 10.07 1.49 7.80
C PRO A 301 9.69 1.90 6.38
N GLN A 302 9.24 0.94 5.55
CA GLN A 302 8.83 1.18 4.17
C GLN A 302 7.55 2.01 4.11
N ALA A 303 6.56 1.67 4.94
CA ALA A 303 5.32 2.46 5.04
C ALA A 303 5.61 3.89 5.52
N ARG A 304 6.53 4.06 6.48
CA ARG A 304 6.95 5.39 6.95
C ARG A 304 7.59 6.23 5.84
N PHE A 305 8.46 5.61 5.05
CA PHE A 305 9.11 6.25 3.91
C PHE A 305 8.10 6.64 2.81
N LEU A 306 7.22 5.72 2.41
CA LEU A 306 6.21 5.97 1.38
C LEU A 306 5.25 7.09 1.80
N ALA A 307 4.81 7.09 3.07
CA ALA A 307 3.95 8.13 3.61
C ALA A 307 4.65 9.50 3.64
N HIS A 308 5.93 9.54 4.06
CA HIS A 308 6.73 10.76 4.05
C HIS A 308 6.91 11.33 2.64
N TYR A 309 7.27 10.45 1.69
CA TYR A 309 7.43 10.81 0.29
C TYR A 309 6.13 11.35 -0.31
N HIS A 310 5.00 10.73 0.06
CA HIS A 310 3.67 11.13 -0.37
C HIS A 310 3.31 12.54 0.12
N VAL A 311 3.50 12.83 1.41
CA VAL A 311 3.28 14.17 2.01
C VAL A 311 4.12 15.22 1.29
N SER A 312 5.42 14.96 1.11
CA SER A 312 6.36 15.88 0.45
C SER A 312 5.97 16.14 -1.01
N THR A 313 5.50 15.11 -1.71
CA THR A 313 5.04 15.21 -3.10
C THR A 313 3.73 15.99 -3.21
N CYS A 314 2.81 15.81 -2.25
CA CYS A 314 1.55 16.56 -2.22
C CYS A 314 1.78 18.06 -1.96
N ILE A 315 2.66 18.41 -1.03
CA ILE A 315 3.01 19.81 -0.73
C ILE A 315 3.68 20.46 -1.95
N SER A 316 4.67 19.79 -2.56
CA SER A 316 5.39 20.35 -3.72
C SER A 316 4.50 20.53 -4.95
N LYS A 317 3.56 19.61 -5.20
CA LYS A 317 2.66 19.63 -6.36
C LYS A 317 1.34 20.38 -6.13
N HIS A 318 1.14 21.02 -4.98
CA HIS A 318 -0.10 21.76 -4.72
C HIS A 318 -0.28 22.91 -5.74
N PRO A 319 -1.47 23.13 -6.32
CA PRO A 319 -1.66 24.17 -7.34
C PRO A 319 -1.73 25.59 -6.77
N ASP A 320 -2.19 25.74 -5.52
CA ASP A 320 -2.23 27.03 -4.82
C ASP A 320 -0.94 27.27 -4.03
N GLU A 321 -0.22 28.35 -4.38
CA GLU A 321 0.99 28.81 -3.70
C GLU A 321 0.71 29.23 -2.26
N ALA A 322 -0.46 29.79 -1.93
CA ALA A 322 -0.78 30.19 -0.56
C ALA A 322 -0.78 28.98 0.38
N SER A 323 -1.35 27.85 -0.06
CA SER A 323 -1.33 26.60 0.69
C SER A 323 0.05 25.95 0.82
N LYS A 324 0.96 26.13 -0.16
CA LYS A 324 2.38 25.77 0.00
C LYS A 324 3.08 26.67 1.02
N LEU A 325 2.73 27.95 0.99
CA LEU A 325 3.28 28.97 1.86
C LEU A 325 2.76 28.88 3.28
N ILE A 326 1.65 28.20 3.59
CA ILE A 326 1.22 27.96 4.99
C ILE A 326 2.36 27.27 5.75
N PHE A 327 2.95 26.23 5.18
CA PHE A 327 4.08 25.51 5.77
C PHE A 327 5.41 26.27 5.73
N ALA A 328 5.49 27.34 4.92
CA ALA A 328 6.62 28.24 4.80
C ALA A 328 6.27 29.68 5.23
N SER A 329 5.31 29.82 6.15
CA SER A 329 4.84 31.10 6.66
C SER A 329 5.51 31.41 8.01
N PRO A 330 5.62 32.69 8.39
CA PRO A 330 6.05 33.07 9.73
C PRO A 330 5.17 32.44 10.82
N LEU A 331 3.87 32.27 10.55
CA LEU A 331 2.92 31.64 11.48
C LEU A 331 3.26 30.17 11.75
N CYS A 332 3.69 29.41 10.74
CA CYS A 332 4.13 28.03 10.93
C CYS A 332 5.37 27.94 11.82
N LEU A 333 6.33 28.87 11.66
CA LEU A 333 7.51 28.93 12.50
C LEU A 333 7.16 29.31 13.95
N GLU A 334 6.16 30.17 14.15
CA GLU A 334 5.64 30.52 15.48
C GLU A 334 4.95 29.33 16.17
N GLU A 335 4.06 28.62 15.47
CA GLU A 335 3.35 27.46 16.03
C GLU A 335 4.28 26.27 16.30
N LEU A 336 5.28 26.05 15.44
CA LEU A 336 6.27 24.98 15.61
C LEU A 336 7.46 25.40 16.48
N PHE A 337 7.48 26.63 16.99
CA PHE A 337 8.64 27.20 17.67
C PHE A 337 9.11 26.32 18.82
N ASP A 338 8.21 25.98 19.74
CA ASP A 338 8.55 25.20 20.94
C ASP A 338 8.89 23.73 20.61
N VAL A 339 8.51 23.24 19.43
CA VAL A 339 8.86 21.89 18.95
C VAL A 339 10.25 21.87 18.29
N LEU A 340 10.55 22.90 17.48
CA LEU A 340 11.82 23.05 16.78
C LEU A 340 12.95 23.46 17.74
N PHE A 341 12.64 24.33 18.71
CA PHE A 341 13.57 24.90 19.68
C PHE A 341 13.02 24.77 21.11
N PRO A 342 12.84 23.55 21.63
CA PRO A 342 12.42 23.35 23.01
C PRO A 342 13.52 23.80 23.97
N GLU A 343 13.14 24.05 25.22
CA GLU A 343 14.11 24.17 26.30
C GLU A 343 14.83 22.83 26.47
N VAL A 344 16.15 22.85 26.34
CA VAL A 344 16.99 21.66 26.47
C VAL A 344 17.72 21.71 27.80
N GLU A 345 17.44 20.73 28.66
CA GLU A 345 18.23 20.45 29.86
C GLU A 345 19.13 19.24 29.55
N ILE A 346 20.44 19.44 29.59
CA ILE A 346 21.43 18.38 29.43
C ILE A 346 22.06 18.16 30.80
N SER A 347 21.71 17.06 31.46
CA SER A 347 22.16 16.76 32.83
C SER A 347 23.61 16.29 32.87
N ASP A 348 23.98 15.45 31.91
CA ASP A 348 25.27 14.78 31.86
C ASP A 348 25.74 14.51 30.42
N VAL A 349 26.90 13.85 30.30
CA VAL A 349 27.53 13.51 29.03
C VAL A 349 26.72 12.49 28.23
N ASP A 350 26.04 11.56 28.89
CA ASP A 350 25.29 10.51 28.21
C ASP A 350 24.01 11.09 27.60
N ASP A 351 23.34 12.01 28.32
CA ASP A 351 22.27 12.84 27.76
C ASP A 351 22.76 13.64 26.55
N PHE A 352 23.93 14.27 26.64
CA PHE A 352 24.50 15.02 25.52
C PHE A 352 24.68 14.13 24.29
N LYS A 353 25.26 12.94 24.43
CA LYS A 353 25.48 12.01 23.32
C LYS A 353 24.16 11.57 22.67
N ASN A 354 23.14 11.32 23.49
CA ASN A 354 21.82 10.94 23.01
C ASN A 354 21.13 12.06 22.21
N TYR A 355 21.28 13.31 22.66
CA TYR A 355 20.65 14.46 22.00
C TYR A 355 21.50 15.11 20.89
N TYR A 356 22.80 14.85 20.84
CA TYR A 356 23.75 15.51 19.94
C TYR A 356 23.28 15.55 18.47
N PRO A 357 22.82 14.43 17.85
CA PRO A 357 22.35 14.48 16.46
C PRO A 357 21.17 15.45 16.26
N THR A 358 20.26 15.50 17.23
CA THR A 358 19.10 16.40 17.20
C THR A 358 19.51 17.85 17.42
N LEU A 359 20.44 18.12 18.34
CA LEU A 359 20.96 19.46 18.61
C LEU A 359 21.67 20.05 17.39
N VAL A 360 22.52 19.25 16.73
CA VAL A 360 23.21 19.65 15.50
C VAL A 360 22.22 19.90 14.37
N ALA A 361 21.22 19.03 14.19
CA ALA A 361 20.19 19.22 13.17
C ALA A 361 19.40 20.53 13.37
N ARG A 362 19.03 20.84 14.61
CA ARG A 362 18.32 22.09 14.98
C ARG A 362 19.19 23.32 14.76
N ALA A 363 20.46 23.27 15.19
CA ALA A 363 21.41 24.36 14.98
C ALA A 363 21.66 24.62 13.49
N ASN A 364 21.87 23.57 12.69
CA ASN A 364 22.04 23.68 11.24
C ASN A 364 20.78 24.20 10.54
N LEU A 365 19.59 23.78 10.98
CA LEU A 365 18.33 24.31 10.47
C LEU A 365 18.25 25.82 10.73
N TYR A 366 18.52 26.28 11.95
CA TYR A 366 18.50 27.70 12.25
C TYR A 366 19.58 28.47 11.47
N TYR A 367 20.79 27.91 11.37
CA TYR A 367 21.86 28.50 10.56
C TYR A 367 21.44 28.67 9.09
N PHE A 368 20.80 27.66 8.50
CA PHE A 368 20.24 27.74 7.14
C PHE A 368 19.16 28.83 7.03
N LEU A 369 18.23 28.88 7.98
CA LEU A 369 17.16 29.88 8.03
C LEU A 369 17.69 31.31 8.12
N VAL A 370 18.82 31.52 8.80
CA VAL A 370 19.50 32.82 8.93
C VAL A 370 20.37 33.11 7.71
N LEU A 371 21.01 32.12 7.07
CA LEU A 371 21.85 32.32 5.89
C LEU A 371 21.05 32.69 4.65
N SER A 372 19.92 32.04 4.43
CA SER A 372 19.08 32.22 3.24
C SER A 372 18.32 33.56 3.29
N SER A 373 18.58 34.46 2.34
CA SER A 373 17.84 35.73 2.23
C SER A 373 16.35 35.51 2.00
N VAL A 374 16.00 34.48 1.22
CA VAL A 374 14.61 34.11 0.93
C VAL A 374 13.89 33.68 2.20
N CYS A 375 14.55 32.89 3.06
CA CYS A 375 13.97 32.47 4.34
C CYS A 375 13.80 33.67 5.29
N ARG A 376 14.80 34.56 5.36
CA ARG A 376 14.70 35.78 6.20
C ARG A 376 13.53 36.66 5.83
N GLU A 377 13.30 36.88 4.54
CA GLU A 377 12.22 37.73 4.05
C GLU A 377 10.84 37.07 4.20
N LYS A 378 10.74 35.75 3.95
CA LYS A 378 9.47 35.03 3.98
C LYS A 378 9.02 34.55 5.36
N LEU A 379 9.97 34.13 6.20
CA LEU A 379 9.69 33.53 7.51
C LEU A 379 9.93 34.49 8.69
N GLY A 380 10.45 35.68 8.44
CA GLY A 380 10.80 36.62 9.51
C GLY A 380 12.01 36.19 10.34
N THR A 381 12.83 35.25 9.86
CA THR A 381 13.99 34.71 10.60
C THR A 381 15.12 35.73 10.83
N GLY A 382 15.03 36.91 10.19
CA GLY A 382 15.90 38.05 10.45
C GLY A 382 15.36 39.06 11.48
N GLU A 383 14.17 38.83 12.05
CA GLU A 383 13.59 39.70 13.07
C GLU A 383 14.27 39.50 14.41
N LYS A 384 14.43 40.62 15.15
CA LYS A 384 15.16 40.64 16.42
C LYS A 384 14.47 39.77 17.48
N ASP A 385 13.15 39.79 17.51
CA ASP A 385 12.34 39.11 18.53
C ASP A 385 12.49 37.58 18.44
N LEU A 386 12.48 37.03 17.21
CA LEU A 386 12.69 35.60 16.99
C LEU A 386 14.13 35.18 17.31
N ALA A 387 15.12 36.00 16.93
CA ALA A 387 16.52 35.74 17.27
C ALA A 387 16.76 35.74 18.78
N GLU A 388 16.17 36.69 19.53
CA GLU A 388 16.25 36.75 20.98
C GLU A 388 15.59 35.53 21.65
N ARG A 389 14.45 35.07 21.12
CA ARG A 389 13.77 33.86 21.61
C ARG A 389 14.60 32.59 21.41
N ILE A 390 15.21 32.41 20.23
CA ILE A 390 16.06 31.25 19.93
C ILE A 390 17.36 31.32 20.75
N GLU A 391 17.94 32.52 20.91
CA GLU A 391 19.12 32.71 21.75
C GLU A 391 18.84 32.33 23.22
N GLY A 392 17.69 32.75 23.75
CA GLY A 392 17.30 32.50 25.14
C GLY A 392 16.89 31.05 25.41
N LYS A 393 16.05 30.46 24.54
CA LYS A 393 15.48 29.11 24.78
C LYS A 393 16.36 27.97 24.30
N PHE A 394 17.21 28.18 23.31
CA PHE A 394 17.98 27.11 22.68
C PHE A 394 19.49 27.33 22.70
N LEU A 395 20.00 28.42 22.11
CA LEU A 395 21.45 28.58 21.93
C LEU A 395 22.20 28.78 23.26
N THR A 396 21.67 29.59 24.18
CA THR A 396 22.31 29.84 25.49
C THR A 396 22.29 28.59 26.38
N PRO A 397 21.16 27.88 26.57
CA PRO A 397 21.14 26.65 27.35
C PRO A 397 22.08 25.58 26.79
N VAL A 398 22.09 25.38 25.46
CA VAL A 398 22.97 24.40 24.82
C VAL A 398 24.44 24.81 24.97
N ALA A 399 24.80 26.07 24.72
CA ALA A 399 26.17 26.55 24.91
C ALA A 399 26.66 26.36 26.35
N LYS A 400 25.81 26.65 27.34
CA LYS A 400 26.11 26.46 28.76
C LYS A 400 26.31 24.99 29.11
N ALA A 401 25.49 24.10 28.56
CA ALA A 401 25.67 22.66 28.75
C ALA A 401 27.01 22.15 28.19
N LEU A 402 27.44 22.69 27.03
CA LEU A 402 28.69 22.34 26.38
C LEU A 402 29.95 22.82 27.13
N GLU A 403 29.84 23.78 28.06
CA GLU A 403 30.95 24.21 28.93
C GLU A 403 31.32 23.14 29.98
N GLY A 404 30.36 22.27 30.35
CA GLY A 404 30.56 21.21 31.33
C GLY A 404 31.18 19.91 30.77
N ILE A 405 31.35 19.82 29.45
CA ILE A 405 31.81 18.59 28.78
C ILE A 405 33.31 18.69 28.50
N THR A 406 34.09 17.78 29.09
CA THR A 406 35.55 17.71 28.95
C THR A 406 35.98 16.91 27.72
N SER A 407 37.22 17.13 27.26
CA SER A 407 37.78 16.54 26.04
C SER A 407 37.83 15.01 26.01
N GLU A 408 37.79 14.34 27.16
CA GLU A 408 37.94 12.88 27.28
C GLU A 408 36.65 12.10 27.00
N ASP A 409 35.47 12.76 27.01
CA ASP A 409 34.17 12.08 27.05
C ASP A 409 33.21 12.43 25.90
N GLY A 410 33.66 13.21 24.90
CA GLY A 410 32.86 13.69 23.77
C GLY A 410 33.26 15.07 23.25
N GLY A 411 34.54 15.44 23.44
CA GLY A 411 35.03 16.79 23.20
C GLY A 411 34.91 17.25 21.75
N MET A 412 35.09 16.35 20.78
CA MET A 412 35.06 16.71 19.36
C MET A 412 33.65 17.13 18.92
N GLU A 413 32.62 16.40 19.34
CA GLU A 413 31.21 16.72 19.09
C GLU A 413 30.80 18.02 19.77
N ALA A 414 31.24 18.22 21.02
CA ALA A 414 30.99 19.46 21.76
C ALA A 414 31.64 20.67 21.07
N ASP A 415 32.88 20.54 20.60
CA ASP A 415 33.61 21.59 19.91
C ASP A 415 32.98 21.93 18.56
N ILE A 416 32.55 20.93 17.78
CA ILE A 416 31.82 21.14 16.52
C ILE A 416 30.53 21.93 16.77
N LEU A 417 29.76 21.57 17.80
CA LEU A 417 28.50 22.26 18.09
C LEU A 417 28.73 23.69 18.61
N LYS A 418 29.78 23.93 19.41
CA LYS A 418 30.21 25.28 19.83
C LYS A 418 30.53 26.15 18.61
N ASP A 419 31.31 25.63 17.67
CA ASP A 419 31.66 26.33 16.43
C ASP A 419 30.42 26.68 15.60
N VAL A 420 29.45 25.78 15.50
CA VAL A 420 28.18 26.03 14.79
C VAL A 420 27.38 27.15 15.48
N ILE A 421 27.28 27.13 16.81
CA ILE A 421 26.58 28.16 17.59
C ILE A 421 27.23 29.53 17.41
N GLU A 422 28.56 29.62 17.45
CA GLU A 422 29.26 30.89 17.23
C GLU A 422 29.04 31.44 15.81
N ARG A 423 29.10 30.59 14.78
CA ARG A 423 28.79 31.00 13.40
C ARG A 423 27.37 31.52 13.25
N ILE A 424 26.40 30.91 13.94
CA ILE A 424 25.02 31.39 13.98
C ILE A 424 24.97 32.79 14.59
N ARG A 425 25.59 32.99 15.76
CA ARG A 425 25.62 34.29 16.46
C ARG A 425 26.25 35.38 15.61
N GLU A 426 27.36 35.11 14.93
CA GLU A 426 27.98 36.02 13.98
C GLU A 426 27.01 36.40 12.86
N LYS A 427 26.35 35.42 12.25
CA LYS A 427 25.45 35.66 11.13
C LYS A 427 24.19 36.43 11.53
N VAL A 428 23.64 36.16 12.71
CA VAL A 428 22.51 36.91 13.27
C VAL A 428 22.90 38.38 13.50
N LYS A 429 24.10 38.63 14.05
CA LYS A 429 24.63 40.00 14.22
C LYS A 429 24.73 40.72 12.88
N GLU A 430 25.32 40.10 11.86
CA GLU A 430 25.41 40.68 10.50
C GLU A 430 24.02 41.03 9.92
N CYS A 431 23.05 40.14 10.08
CA CYS A 431 21.69 40.33 9.57
C CYS A 431 20.94 41.45 10.30
N SER A 432 21.13 41.59 11.62
CA SER A 432 20.51 42.65 12.43
C SER A 432 20.98 44.06 12.04
N VAL A 433 22.26 44.20 11.66
CA VAL A 433 22.85 45.46 11.19
C VAL A 433 22.28 45.87 9.83
N LEU A 434 22.15 44.91 8.90
CA LEU A 434 21.58 45.14 7.56
C LEU A 434 20.10 45.54 7.61
N CYS A 435 19.32 44.93 8.51
CA CYS A 435 17.89 45.25 8.69
C CYS A 435 17.68 46.68 9.24
N THR A 436 18.58 47.14 10.11
CA THR A 436 18.55 48.49 10.69
C THR A 436 18.86 49.55 9.63
N VAL A 437 19.85 49.32 8.76
CA VAL A 437 20.23 50.25 7.68
C VAL A 437 19.12 50.37 6.62
N PHE A 438 18.43 49.27 6.28
CA PHE A 438 17.32 49.28 5.33
C PHE A 438 16.07 50.00 5.88
N LYS A 439 15.70 49.79 7.15
CA LYS A 439 14.57 50.50 7.79
C LYS A 439 14.80 52.01 7.87
N VAL A 440 16.03 52.46 8.17
CA VAL A 440 16.37 53.89 8.22
C VAL A 440 16.26 54.53 6.83
N LYS A 441 16.85 53.93 5.79
CA LYS A 441 16.75 54.43 4.40
C LYS A 441 15.32 54.47 3.86
N PHE A 442 14.49 53.49 4.22
CA PHE A 442 13.09 53.46 3.79
C PHE A 442 12.25 54.55 4.49
N SER A 443 12.52 54.83 5.78
CA SER A 443 11.87 55.93 6.52
C SER A 443 12.26 57.33 6.00
N GLU A 444 13.50 57.50 5.53
CA GLU A 444 13.97 58.74 4.90
C GLU A 444 13.34 58.95 3.50
N LEU A 445 13.15 57.88 2.72
CA LEU A 445 12.48 57.92 1.42
C LEU A 445 10.97 58.18 1.56
N TRP A 446 10.33 57.62 2.58
CA TRP A 446 8.91 57.85 2.86
C TRP A 446 8.66 59.28 3.36
N SER A 447 9.54 59.83 4.20
CA SER A 447 9.43 61.23 4.69
C SER A 447 9.64 62.28 3.58
N ARG A 448 10.28 61.89 2.46
CA ARG A 448 10.48 62.76 1.28
C ARG A 448 9.31 62.73 0.29
N SER A 449 8.35 61.83 0.46
CA SER A 449 7.30 61.55 -0.53
C SER A 449 5.92 62.09 -0.11
N SER A 450 5.88 63.17 0.67
CA SER A 450 4.66 63.84 1.18
C SER A 450 3.90 64.68 0.13
N LEU A 451 3.78 64.18 -1.10
CA LEU A 451 2.99 64.80 -2.17
C LEU A 451 2.26 63.72 -2.96
N LEU A 452 1.24 63.08 -2.38
CA LEU A 452 0.13 62.50 -3.12
C LEU A 452 -1.15 62.49 -2.25
N VAL A 453 -2.24 62.89 -2.90
CA VAL A 453 -3.55 63.32 -2.41
C VAL A 453 -4.35 62.14 -1.79
N PRO A 454 -5.21 62.37 -0.77
CA PRO A 454 -5.94 61.30 -0.09
C PRO A 454 -7.07 60.71 -0.96
N CYS A 455 -7.07 59.39 -1.14
CA CYS A 455 -8.23 58.67 -1.68
C CYS A 455 -9.28 58.43 -0.58
N PRO A 456 -10.56 58.78 -0.80
CA PRO A 456 -11.59 58.72 0.23
C PRO A 456 -12.31 57.38 0.19
N LEU A 457 -11.81 56.35 0.87
CA LEU A 457 -12.55 55.08 1.04
C LEU A 457 -12.03 54.23 2.21
N ILE A 458 -11.70 54.86 3.35
CA ILE A 458 -11.57 54.16 4.64
C ILE A 458 -12.15 55.10 5.71
N GLY A 459 -13.44 54.92 6.00
CA GLY A 459 -14.05 55.50 7.18
C GLY A 459 -13.65 54.72 8.42
N HIS A 460 -13.01 55.39 9.37
CA HIS A 460 -12.74 54.97 10.74
C HIS A 460 -12.05 53.61 10.93
N LEU A 461 -10.72 53.61 10.84
CA LEU A 461 -9.86 52.75 11.65
C LEU A 461 -8.78 53.62 12.28
N ASP A 462 -8.70 53.53 13.60
CA ASP A 462 -7.85 54.31 14.48
C ASP A 462 -6.37 54.10 14.11
N LEU A 463 -5.68 55.18 13.72
CA LEU A 463 -4.27 55.19 13.33
C LEU A 463 -3.40 55.07 14.58
N GLY A 464 -3.38 53.87 15.13
CA GLY A 464 -2.72 53.60 16.40
C GLY A 464 -2.34 52.16 16.63
N GLN A 465 -2.13 51.34 15.59
CA GLN A 465 -1.37 50.08 15.73
C GLN A 465 -1.07 49.41 14.37
N SER A 466 0.18 48.98 14.25
CA SER A 466 0.67 47.93 13.35
C SER A 466 0.86 48.28 11.86
N THR A 467 2.13 48.49 11.50
CA THR A 467 2.72 48.43 10.16
C THR A 467 2.41 47.15 9.37
N THR A 468 1.84 46.13 10.01
CA THR A 468 1.50 44.85 9.40
C THR A 468 0.22 44.92 8.54
N ALA A 469 -0.75 45.78 8.89
CA ALA A 469 -1.99 45.92 8.14
C ALA A 469 -1.79 46.57 6.74
N VAL A 470 -0.83 47.49 6.64
CA VAL A 470 -0.52 48.20 5.38
C VAL A 470 0.17 47.27 4.36
N ARG A 471 0.96 46.29 4.81
CA ARG A 471 1.60 45.30 3.94
C ARG A 471 0.60 44.33 3.31
N TYR A 472 -0.48 43.98 4.03
CA TYR A 472 -1.48 43.05 3.52
C TYR A 472 -2.31 43.64 2.38
N CYS A 473 -2.60 44.94 2.40
CA CYS A 473 -3.30 45.61 1.31
C CYS A 473 -2.45 45.79 0.04
N ALA A 474 -1.14 46.04 0.16
CA ALA A 474 -0.28 46.25 -1.01
C ALA A 474 -0.16 45.00 -1.90
N VAL A 475 -0.11 43.82 -1.29
CA VAL A 475 -0.01 42.52 -1.99
C VAL A 475 -1.30 42.18 -2.76
N GLN A 476 -2.48 42.57 -2.27
CA GLN A 476 -3.74 42.34 -3.00
C GLN A 476 -3.95 43.28 -4.20
N SER A 477 -3.32 44.46 -4.22
CA SER A 477 -3.44 45.43 -5.31
C SER A 477 -2.42 45.27 -6.45
N GLY A 478 -1.64 44.19 -6.47
CA GLY A 478 -0.73 43.89 -7.59
C GLY A 478 0.37 44.94 -7.82
N LEU A 479 0.77 45.66 -6.77
CA LEU A 479 1.93 46.54 -6.76
C LEU A 479 2.99 45.99 -5.82
N ALA A 480 3.71 44.98 -6.31
CA ALA A 480 5.14 44.71 -6.09
C ALA A 480 5.50 43.41 -6.83
#